data_AF-A0A0Q2R7T3-F1
#
_entry.id   AF-A0A0Q2R7T3-F1
#
_cell.length_a   1.000
_cell.length_b   1.000
_cell.length_c   1.000
_cell.angle_alpha   90.00
_cell.angle_beta   90.00
_cell.angle_gamma   90.00
#
_symmetry.space_group_name_H-M   'P 1'
#
loop_
_entity.id
_entity.type
_entity.pdbx_description
1 polymer ?
#
loop_
_entity_poly.entity_id
_entity_poly.type
_entity_poly.pdbx_seq_one_letter_code
_entity_poly.pdbx_strand_id
1 'polypeptide(L)'
;MFALRYPDEVAGLVLLDPSAPVTESRLIELLGMAMAAGGLFIVGTAQLLRLPRTSMGRRVVRHMAPNDVTKSNLRWFYRYLDNHPWAGLQTARLVPRHAGYLREMKRALERVPLPDVPTRIIVPRSPTRRRAAYAKMDAANRALVKRFPRGELIFADGTSHSWLPVERPDVIVKAIRDVLRAGSL
;
A
#
# COMPACT_ATOMS: atom_id res chain seq x y z
N MET A 1 -13.08 9.82 5.88
CA MET A 1 -13.07 8.35 6.04
C MET A 1 -14.50 7.91 6.36
N PHE A 2 -14.99 6.82 5.74
CA PHE A 2 -16.38 6.34 5.93
C PHE A 2 -16.67 6.01 7.40
N ALA A 3 -15.81 5.23 8.04
CA ALA A 3 -15.95 4.84 9.46
C ALA A 3 -15.95 6.00 10.46
N LEU A 4 -15.46 7.19 10.07
CA LEU A 4 -15.58 8.39 10.91
C LEU A 4 -16.96 9.05 10.80
N ARG A 5 -17.62 8.92 9.65
CA ARG A 5 -18.93 9.51 9.39
C ARG A 5 -20.06 8.58 9.84
N TYR A 6 -19.83 7.27 9.73
CA TYR A 6 -20.82 6.23 10.00
C TYR A 6 -20.18 5.13 10.84
N PRO A 7 -19.81 5.41 12.11
CA PRO A 7 -19.16 4.43 12.96
C PRO A 7 -20.06 3.20 13.22
N ASP A 8 -21.37 3.41 13.34
CA ASP A 8 -22.35 2.35 13.61
C ASP A 8 -22.58 1.42 12.41
N GLU A 9 -22.13 1.80 11.22
CA GLU A 9 -22.19 0.99 10.00
C GLU A 9 -20.90 0.17 9.76
N VAL A 10 -19.94 0.22 10.70
CA VAL A 10 -18.62 -0.38 10.54
C VAL A 10 -18.29 -1.33 11.68
N ALA A 11 -18.26 -2.63 11.38
CA ALA A 11 -17.83 -3.68 12.33
C ALA A 11 -16.33 -3.61 12.71
N GLY A 12 -15.53 -2.92 11.89
CA GLY A 12 -14.12 -2.63 12.17
C GLY A 12 -13.30 -2.33 10.92
N LEU A 13 -11.99 -2.15 11.12
CA LEU A 13 -11.07 -1.64 10.10
C LEU A 13 -9.86 -2.55 9.94
N VAL A 14 -9.50 -2.83 8.68
CA VAL A 14 -8.21 -3.41 8.32
C VAL A 14 -7.49 -2.45 7.38
N LEU A 15 -6.43 -1.83 7.88
CA LEU A 15 -5.62 -0.86 7.14
C LEU A 15 -4.38 -1.56 6.60
N LEU A 16 -4.19 -1.54 5.29
CA LEU A 16 -3.07 -2.16 4.60
C LEU A 16 -2.02 -1.09 4.28
N ASP A 17 -0.85 -1.24 4.90
CA ASP A 17 0.31 -0.36 4.76
C ASP A 17 -0.06 1.13 4.65
N PRO A 18 -0.68 1.72 5.69
CA PRO A 18 -1.09 3.12 5.67
C PRO A 18 0.14 4.02 5.76
N SER A 19 0.89 4.13 4.66
CA SER A 19 2.10 4.94 4.62
C SER A 19 1.73 6.42 4.66
N ALA A 20 2.15 7.13 5.70
CA ALA A 20 2.24 8.58 5.68
C ALA A 20 3.43 9.02 4.80
N PRO A 21 3.36 10.18 4.11
CA PRO A 21 4.52 10.72 3.43
C PRO A 21 5.67 10.92 4.44
N VAL A 22 6.83 10.35 4.13
CA VAL A 22 8.00 10.29 5.02
C VAL A 22 8.75 11.63 5.06
N THR A 23 8.42 12.56 4.17
CA THR A 23 9.10 13.86 4.03
C THR A 23 8.16 15.03 4.36
N GLU A 24 8.69 16.03 5.06
CA GLU A 24 8.02 17.31 5.28
C GLU A 24 8.28 18.31 4.13
N SER A 25 9.25 18.01 3.26
CA SER A 25 9.60 18.86 2.12
C SER A 25 8.65 18.64 0.94
N ARG A 26 7.90 19.70 0.60
CA ARG A 26 6.99 19.72 -0.55
C ARG A 26 7.71 19.49 -1.88
N LEU A 27 8.95 19.98 -2.01
CA LEU A 27 9.72 19.84 -3.24
C LEU A 27 10.14 18.39 -3.47
N ILE A 28 10.66 17.72 -2.44
CA ILE A 28 11.06 16.31 -2.52
C ILE A 28 9.83 15.42 -2.78
N GLU A 29 8.71 15.72 -2.12
CA GLU A 29 7.44 15.04 -2.34
C GLU A 29 6.97 15.17 -3.81
N LEU A 30 6.97 16.40 -4.33
CA LEU A 30 6.54 16.68 -5.71
C LEU A 30 7.46 16.03 -6.75
N LEU A 31 8.78 16.07 -6.54
CA LEU A 31 9.75 15.37 -7.39
C LEU A 31 9.55 13.85 -7.34
N GLY A 32 9.35 13.28 -6.14
CA GLY A 32 9.06 11.86 -5.98
C GLY A 32 7.79 11.43 -6.70
N MET A 33 6.74 12.25 -6.65
CA MET A 33 5.48 12.01 -7.36
C MET A 33 5.61 12.15 -8.86
N ALA A 34 6.34 13.16 -9.34
CA ALA A 34 6.62 13.34 -10.76
C ALA A 34 7.38 12.13 -11.31
N MET A 35 8.40 11.64 -10.59
CA MET A 35 9.12 10.43 -10.96
C MET A 35 8.25 9.18 -10.91
N ALA A 36 7.41 9.01 -9.88
CA ALA A 36 6.51 7.88 -9.77
C ALA A 36 5.44 7.88 -10.89
N ALA A 37 4.83 9.03 -11.16
CA ALA A 37 3.86 9.20 -12.23
C ALA A 37 4.50 8.99 -13.61
N GLY A 38 5.68 9.55 -13.84
CA GLY A 38 6.44 9.35 -15.08
C GLY A 38 6.84 7.88 -15.30
N GLY A 39 7.34 7.21 -14.26
CA GLY A 39 7.66 5.78 -14.31
C GLY A 39 6.43 4.91 -14.62
N LEU A 40 5.30 5.17 -13.94
CA LEU A 40 4.04 4.48 -14.22
C LEU A 40 3.49 4.79 -15.63
N PHE A 41 3.71 6.00 -16.14
CA PHE A 41 3.34 6.37 -17.50
C PHE A 41 4.15 5.61 -18.55
N ILE A 42 5.46 5.49 -18.36
CA ILE A 42 6.36 4.69 -19.21
C ILE A 42 5.94 3.22 -19.18
N VAL A 43 5.75 2.66 -17.98
CA VAL A 43 5.30 1.26 -17.81
C VAL A 43 3.93 1.04 -18.44
N GLY A 44 2.98 1.95 -18.24
CA GLY A 44 1.65 1.89 -18.83
C GLY A 44 1.65 1.97 -20.35
N THR A 45 2.52 2.81 -20.93
CA THR A 45 2.70 2.89 -22.38
C THR A 45 3.30 1.59 -22.92
N ALA A 46 4.29 1.02 -22.24
CA ALA A 46 4.85 -0.28 -22.59
C ALA A 46 3.82 -1.42 -22.51
N GLN A 47 2.90 -1.38 -21.53
CA GLN A 47 1.78 -2.31 -21.41
C GLN A 47 0.82 -2.20 -22.60
N LEU A 48 0.44 -0.99 -23.01
CA LEU A 48 -0.42 -0.76 -24.19
C LEU A 48 0.23 -1.29 -25.47
N LEU A 49 1.54 -1.09 -25.61
CA LEU A 49 2.34 -1.61 -26.72
C LEU A 49 2.62 -3.11 -26.61
N ARG A 50 2.07 -3.80 -25.59
CA ARG A 50 2.23 -5.24 -25.32
C ARG A 50 3.68 -5.68 -25.17
N LEU A 51 4.60 -4.77 -24.84
CA LEU A 51 6.02 -5.09 -24.64
C LEU A 51 6.25 -6.15 -23.55
N PRO A 52 5.52 -6.16 -22.41
CA PRO A 52 5.65 -7.21 -21.40
C PRO A 52 5.30 -8.64 -21.87
N ARG A 53 4.62 -8.79 -23.01
CA ARG A 53 4.33 -10.11 -23.62
C ARG A 53 5.53 -10.70 -24.35
N THR A 54 6.51 -9.88 -24.71
CA THR A 54 7.72 -10.32 -25.40
C THR A 54 8.72 -10.95 -24.43
N SER A 55 9.61 -11.81 -24.93
CA SER A 55 10.70 -12.39 -24.14
C SER A 55 11.63 -11.33 -23.55
N MET A 56 11.90 -10.26 -24.30
CA MET A 56 12.69 -9.11 -23.85
C MET A 56 11.99 -8.34 -22.73
N GLY A 57 10.70 -8.04 -22.89
CA GLY A 57 9.91 -7.34 -21.89
C GLY A 57 9.78 -8.13 -20.58
N ARG A 58 9.59 -9.45 -20.65
CA ARG A 58 9.59 -10.31 -19.46
C ARG A 58 10.94 -10.31 -18.73
N ARG A 59 12.06 -10.23 -19.46
CA ARG A 59 13.40 -10.12 -18.87
C ARG A 59 13.56 -8.81 -18.10
N VAL A 60 13.11 -7.69 -18.67
CA VAL A 60 13.11 -6.38 -18.01
C VAL A 60 12.25 -6.40 -16.74
N VAL A 61 11.01 -6.90 -16.82
CA VAL A 61 10.13 -7.01 -15.66
C VAL A 61 10.76 -7.86 -14.56
N ARG A 62 11.39 -8.99 -14.91
CA ARG A 62 12.09 -9.84 -13.93
C ARG A 62 13.27 -9.14 -13.29
N HIS A 63 13.99 -8.28 -14.02
CA HIS A 63 15.11 -7.52 -13.48
C HIS A 63 14.66 -6.42 -12.52
N MET A 64 13.47 -5.85 -12.72
CA MET A 64 12.88 -4.83 -11.84
C MET A 64 12.16 -5.41 -10.62
N ALA A 65 11.79 -6.70 -10.65
CA ALA A 65 11.12 -7.34 -9.55
C ALA A 65 12.08 -7.58 -8.37
N PRO A 66 11.59 -7.59 -7.12
CA PRO A 66 12.41 -7.96 -5.96
C PRO A 66 13.08 -9.33 -6.14
N ASN A 67 14.32 -9.47 -5.66
CA ASN A 67 15.09 -10.72 -5.81
C ASN A 67 14.44 -11.92 -5.11
N ASP A 68 13.59 -11.68 -4.11
CA ASP A 68 12.83 -12.65 -3.34
C ASP A 68 11.47 -13.02 -3.98
N VAL A 69 11.13 -12.49 -5.16
CA VAL A 69 9.85 -12.79 -5.82
C VAL A 69 9.77 -14.26 -6.22
N THR A 70 8.72 -14.94 -5.75
CA THR A 70 8.48 -16.34 -6.12
C THR A 70 8.09 -16.47 -7.60
N LYS A 71 8.35 -17.64 -8.21
CA LYS A 71 7.94 -17.91 -9.61
C LYS A 71 6.42 -17.79 -9.80
N SER A 72 5.62 -18.16 -8.80
CA SER A 72 4.16 -18.02 -8.83
C SER A 72 3.73 -16.56 -8.83
N ASN A 73 4.34 -15.72 -7.99
CA ASN A 73 4.03 -14.29 -7.93
C ASN A 73 4.40 -13.59 -9.23
N LEU A 74 5.56 -13.93 -9.81
CA LEU A 74 5.95 -13.38 -11.10
C LEU A 74 5.00 -13.79 -12.23
N ARG A 75 4.50 -15.04 -12.24
CA ARG A 75 3.48 -15.49 -13.19
C ARG A 75 2.15 -14.76 -12.98
N TRP A 76 1.73 -14.57 -11.74
CA TRP A 76 0.54 -13.77 -11.43
C TRP A 76 0.70 -12.35 -11.96
N PHE A 77 1.86 -11.73 -11.74
CA PHE A 77 2.15 -10.38 -12.19
C PHE A 77 2.11 -10.26 -13.72
N TYR A 78 2.73 -11.21 -14.45
CA TYR A 78 2.60 -11.24 -15.90
C TYR A 78 1.14 -11.32 -16.36
N ARG A 79 0.32 -12.18 -15.74
CA ARG A 79 -1.11 -12.26 -16.05
C ARG A 79 -1.85 -10.95 -15.74
N TYR A 80 -1.51 -10.28 -14.63
CA TYR A 80 -2.09 -8.98 -14.29
C TYR A 80 -1.76 -7.93 -15.36
N LEU A 81 -0.47 -7.79 -15.73
CA LEU A 81 -0.06 -6.84 -16.78
C LEU A 81 -0.73 -7.16 -18.12
N ASP A 82 -0.85 -8.44 -18.45
CA ASP A 82 -1.44 -8.90 -19.71
C ASP A 82 -2.94 -8.62 -19.79
N ASN A 83 -3.66 -8.72 -18.67
CA ASN A 83 -5.11 -8.55 -18.61
C ASN A 83 -5.54 -7.12 -18.28
N HIS A 84 -4.64 -6.27 -17.78
CA HIS A 84 -4.96 -4.92 -17.34
C HIS A 84 -4.06 -3.88 -18.02
N PRO A 85 -4.18 -3.71 -19.36
CA PRO A 85 -3.26 -2.90 -20.16
C PRO A 85 -3.29 -1.41 -19.81
N TRP A 86 -4.32 -0.97 -19.09
CA TRP A 86 -4.49 0.43 -18.65
C TRP A 86 -4.04 0.69 -17.22
N ALA A 87 -3.69 -0.33 -16.44
CA ALA A 87 -3.45 -0.19 -15.00
C ALA A 87 -2.34 0.82 -14.70
N GLY A 88 -1.23 0.78 -15.45
CA GLY A 88 -0.12 1.73 -15.30
C GLY A 88 -0.56 3.18 -15.55
N LEU A 89 -1.28 3.43 -16.65
CA LEU A 89 -1.74 4.77 -17.03
C LEU A 89 -2.83 5.32 -16.09
N GLN A 90 -3.76 4.46 -15.67
CA GLN A 90 -4.79 4.83 -14.69
C GLN A 90 -4.15 5.22 -13.36
N THR A 91 -3.19 4.43 -12.89
CA THR A 91 -2.47 4.72 -11.64
C THR A 91 -1.64 6.00 -11.78
N ALA A 92 -0.93 6.19 -12.90
CA ALA A 92 -0.12 7.39 -13.16
C ALA A 92 -0.94 8.69 -13.05
N ARG A 93 -2.21 8.68 -13.51
CA ARG A 93 -3.12 9.83 -13.42
C ARG A 93 -3.55 10.15 -11.98
N LEU A 94 -3.57 9.16 -11.10
CA LEU A 94 -4.02 9.30 -9.73
C LEU A 94 -2.90 9.74 -8.78
N VAL A 95 -1.65 9.36 -9.05
CA VAL A 95 -0.49 9.64 -8.17
C VAL A 95 -0.35 11.13 -7.80
N PRO A 96 -0.39 12.09 -8.75
CA PRO A 96 -0.26 13.52 -8.39
C PRO A 96 -1.39 14.04 -7.49
N ARG A 97 -2.59 13.44 -7.60
CA ARG A 97 -3.75 13.81 -6.77
C ARG A 97 -3.70 13.17 -5.38
N HIS A 98 -3.03 12.01 -5.27
CA HIS A 98 -2.95 11.23 -4.05
C HIS A 98 -2.24 11.98 -2.91
N ALA A 99 -1.23 12.78 -3.25
CA ALA A 99 -0.44 13.60 -2.35
C ALA A 99 -1.23 14.59 -1.50
N GLY A 100 -1.97 15.47 -2.19
CA GLY A 100 -2.79 16.51 -1.58
C GLY A 100 -3.87 15.87 -0.71
N TYR A 101 -4.52 14.84 -1.25
CA TYR A 101 -5.55 14.08 -0.56
C TYR A 101 -5.02 13.42 0.73
N LEU A 102 -3.87 12.74 0.69
CA LEU A 102 -3.30 12.10 1.88
C LEU A 102 -2.91 13.12 2.96
N ARG A 103 -2.40 14.30 2.58
CA ARG A 103 -2.07 15.36 3.54
C ARG A 103 -3.32 15.99 4.17
N GLU A 104 -4.31 16.30 3.35
CA GLU A 104 -5.59 16.82 3.83
C GLU A 104 -6.27 15.82 4.77
N MET A 105 -6.30 14.55 4.36
CA MET A 105 -6.83 13.47 5.19
C MET A 105 -6.02 13.29 6.47
N LYS A 106 -4.68 13.30 6.44
CA LYS A 106 -3.85 13.23 7.65
C LYS A 106 -4.20 14.36 8.63
N ARG A 107 -4.28 15.60 8.15
CA ARG A 107 -4.63 16.77 8.97
C ARG A 107 -6.04 16.70 9.54
N ALA A 108 -7.00 16.27 8.73
CA ALA A 108 -8.38 16.08 9.17
C ALA A 108 -8.46 14.98 10.23
N LEU A 109 -7.76 13.86 10.01
CA LEU A 109 -7.68 12.76 10.95
C LEU A 109 -7.01 13.20 12.25
N GLU A 110 -5.93 13.98 12.22
CA GLU A 110 -5.23 14.47 13.43
C GLU A 110 -6.10 15.29 14.39
N ARG A 111 -7.17 15.92 13.89
CA ARG A 111 -8.04 16.83 14.67
C ARG A 111 -9.26 16.16 15.29
N VAL A 112 -9.55 14.92 14.91
CA VAL A 112 -10.77 14.21 15.31
C VAL A 112 -10.38 12.91 16.01
N PRO A 113 -11.09 12.51 17.08
CA PRO A 113 -10.94 11.16 17.63
C PRO A 113 -11.24 10.12 16.56
N LEU A 114 -10.43 9.06 16.53
CA LEU A 114 -10.65 7.94 15.61
C LEU A 114 -11.77 7.04 16.12
N PRO A 115 -12.48 6.31 15.23
CA PRO A 115 -13.65 5.55 15.64
C PRO A 115 -13.28 4.43 16.62
N ASP A 116 -14.14 4.19 17.60
CA ASP A 116 -13.98 3.11 18.57
C ASP A 116 -14.46 1.77 18.00
N VAL A 117 -13.74 1.30 16.99
CA VAL A 117 -14.03 0.02 16.32
C VAL A 117 -12.75 -0.83 16.29
N PRO A 118 -12.86 -2.18 16.31
CA PRO A 118 -11.71 -3.06 16.17
C PRO A 118 -10.89 -2.67 14.94
N THR A 119 -9.61 -2.35 15.14
CA THR A 119 -8.75 -1.86 14.05
C THR A 119 -7.48 -2.69 13.98
N ARG A 120 -7.12 -3.16 12.79
CA ARG A 120 -5.86 -3.84 12.49
C ARG A 120 -5.09 -3.07 11.45
N ILE A 121 -3.83 -2.75 11.76
CA ILE A 121 -2.92 -2.07 10.85
C ILE A 121 -1.84 -3.07 10.43
N ILE A 122 -1.78 -3.41 9.15
CA ILE A 122 -0.82 -4.38 8.63
C ILE A 122 0.29 -3.63 7.89
N VAL A 123 1.53 -3.80 8.33
CA VAL A 123 2.70 -3.12 7.76
C VAL A 123 3.69 -4.16 7.22
N PRO A 124 4.06 -4.10 5.94
CA PRO A 124 5.00 -5.04 5.35
C PRO A 124 6.44 -4.77 5.80
N ARG A 125 7.19 -5.85 6.03
CA ARG A 125 8.63 -5.84 6.32
C ARG A 125 9.36 -6.76 5.35
N SER A 126 9.98 -6.15 4.35
CA SER A 126 10.88 -6.83 3.42
C SER A 126 12.32 -6.81 3.94
N PRO A 127 13.05 -7.93 3.81
CA PRO A 127 14.47 -8.04 4.19
C PRO A 127 15.41 -7.18 3.32
N THR A 128 14.97 -6.73 2.15
CA THR A 128 15.81 -5.99 1.19
C THR A 128 15.77 -4.46 1.39
N ARG A 129 14.91 -3.94 2.27
CA ARG A 129 14.80 -2.49 2.54
C ARG A 129 15.76 -2.03 3.62
N ARG A 130 16.33 -0.83 3.48
CA ARG A 130 17.26 -0.23 4.46
C ARG A 130 16.61 -0.09 5.84
N ARG A 131 17.26 -0.62 6.89
CA ARG A 131 16.80 -0.63 8.29
C ARG A 131 16.40 0.75 8.84
N ALA A 132 17.10 1.80 8.45
CA ALA A 132 16.79 3.19 8.86
C ALA A 132 15.46 3.71 8.30
N ALA A 133 15.05 3.27 7.10
CA ALA A 133 13.77 3.65 6.51
C ALA A 133 12.59 3.03 7.28
N TYR A 134 12.78 1.80 7.81
CA TYR A 134 11.77 1.16 8.67
C TYR A 134 11.59 1.88 10.00
N ALA A 135 12.67 2.38 10.63
CA ALA A 135 12.54 2.98 11.95
C ALA A 135 11.54 4.15 11.97
N LYS A 136 11.61 5.04 10.97
CA LYS A 136 10.67 6.17 10.86
C LYS A 136 9.26 5.73 10.51
N MET A 137 9.10 4.77 9.60
CA MET A 137 7.79 4.23 9.22
C MET A 137 7.14 3.45 10.37
N ASP A 138 7.89 2.61 11.08
CA ASP A 138 7.43 1.85 12.24
C ASP A 138 7.02 2.80 13.38
N ALA A 139 7.79 3.86 13.63
CA ALA A 139 7.41 4.89 14.61
C ALA A 139 6.09 5.57 14.22
N ALA A 140 5.91 5.94 12.95
CA ALA A 140 4.67 6.53 12.45
C ALA A 140 3.47 5.57 12.57
N ASN A 141 3.66 4.30 12.22
CA ASN A 141 2.61 3.28 12.33
C ASN A 141 2.25 2.98 13.80
N ARG A 142 3.24 2.97 14.70
CA ARG A 142 3.01 2.86 16.15
C ARG A 142 2.30 4.10 16.71
N ALA A 143 2.59 5.28 16.19
CA ALA A 143 1.86 6.48 16.59
C ALA A 143 0.41 6.41 16.09
N LEU A 144 0.19 5.95 14.86
CA LEU A 144 -1.15 5.79 14.28
C LEU A 144 -2.00 4.78 15.06
N VAL A 145 -1.48 3.60 15.37
CA VAL A 145 -2.25 2.56 16.08
C VAL A 145 -2.71 3.03 17.45
N LYS A 146 -1.89 3.80 18.17
CA LYS A 146 -2.23 4.38 19.49
C LYS A 146 -3.39 5.36 19.46
N ARG A 147 -3.74 5.88 18.26
CA ARG A 147 -4.89 6.78 18.11
C ARG A 147 -6.22 6.05 18.01
N PHE A 148 -6.20 4.76 17.68
CA PHE A 148 -7.39 3.91 17.68
C PHE A 148 -7.56 3.28 19.05
N PRO A 149 -8.71 3.45 19.73
CA PRO A 149 -8.95 2.87 21.05
C PRO A 149 -8.77 1.34 21.07
N ARG A 150 -9.14 0.67 19.97
CA ARG A 150 -9.06 -0.78 19.78
C ARG A 150 -8.08 -1.17 18.67
N GLY A 151 -7.01 -0.38 18.50
CA GLY A 151 -5.99 -0.55 17.47
C GLY A 151 -4.94 -1.61 17.79
N GLU A 152 -4.61 -2.46 16.82
CA GLU A 152 -3.48 -3.39 16.89
C GLU A 152 -2.61 -3.29 15.63
N LEU A 153 -1.28 -3.33 15.82
CA LEU A 153 -0.29 -3.22 14.77
C LEU A 153 0.31 -4.60 14.48
N ILE A 154 0.21 -5.04 13.23
CA ILE A 154 0.68 -6.32 12.73
C ILE A 154 1.80 -6.06 11.72
N PHE A 155 2.96 -6.68 11.94
CA PHE A 155 4.04 -6.68 10.96
C PHE A 155 3.95 -7.92 10.10
N ALA A 156 3.89 -7.73 8.79
CA ALA A 156 3.92 -8.80 7.80
C ALA A 156 5.35 -8.95 7.26
N ASP A 157 6.10 -9.87 7.84
CA ASP A 157 7.48 -10.14 7.39
C ASP A 157 7.51 -10.84 6.03
N GLY A 158 8.62 -10.65 5.31
CA GLY A 158 8.88 -11.28 4.01
C GLY A 158 8.07 -10.71 2.84
N THR A 159 7.57 -9.48 2.96
CA THR A 159 6.80 -8.83 1.89
C THR A 159 7.14 -7.35 1.78
N SER A 160 6.98 -6.79 0.58
CA SER A 160 7.19 -5.36 0.31
C SER A 160 5.85 -4.58 0.24
N HIS A 161 5.95 -3.24 0.21
CA HIS A 161 4.80 -2.31 0.11
C HIS A 161 3.83 -2.69 -1.02
N SER A 162 4.37 -2.91 -2.21
CA SER A 162 3.55 -3.12 -3.41
C SER A 162 2.97 -4.53 -3.52
N TRP A 163 3.37 -5.47 -2.66
CA TRP A 163 3.08 -6.89 -2.81
C TRP A 163 2.34 -7.51 -1.63
N LEU A 164 2.08 -6.75 -0.55
CA LEU A 164 1.43 -7.24 0.67
C LEU A 164 0.16 -8.10 0.42
N PRO A 165 -0.80 -7.68 -0.44
CA PRO A 165 -2.00 -8.50 -0.69
C PRO A 165 -1.76 -9.81 -1.43
N VAL A 166 -0.65 -9.90 -2.18
CA VAL A 166 -0.30 -11.06 -3.00
C VAL A 166 0.60 -12.03 -2.22
N GLU A 167 1.54 -11.49 -1.45
CA GLU A 167 2.54 -12.27 -0.72
C GLU A 167 2.06 -12.75 0.63
N ARG A 168 1.26 -11.94 1.34
CA ARG A 168 0.75 -12.27 2.68
C ARG A 168 -0.78 -12.19 2.77
N PRO A 169 -1.54 -12.83 1.85
CA PRO A 169 -3.00 -12.86 1.93
C PRO A 169 -3.48 -13.55 3.21
N ASP A 170 -2.69 -14.48 3.76
CA ASP A 170 -2.93 -15.14 5.04
C ASP A 170 -3.10 -14.14 6.19
N VAL A 171 -2.21 -13.16 6.28
CA VAL A 171 -2.21 -12.13 7.35
C VAL A 171 -3.44 -11.24 7.21
N ILE A 172 -3.79 -10.87 5.98
CA ILE A 172 -4.95 -10.01 5.70
C ILE A 172 -6.25 -10.75 6.05
N VAL A 173 -6.41 -11.98 5.57
CA VAL A 173 -7.59 -12.80 5.86
C VAL A 173 -7.74 -13.07 7.35
N LYS A 174 -6.63 -13.34 8.04
CA LYS A 174 -6.63 -13.49 9.51
C LYS A 174 -7.08 -12.19 10.19
N ALA A 175 -6.51 -11.05 9.82
CA ALA A 175 -6.89 -9.76 10.39
C ALA A 175 -8.37 -9.41 10.17
N ILE A 176 -8.91 -9.71 8.99
CA ILE A 176 -10.35 -9.53 8.69
C ILE A 176 -11.19 -10.41 9.64
N ARG A 177 -10.85 -11.70 9.78
CA ARG A 177 -11.57 -12.62 10.68
C ARG A 177 -11.49 -12.16 12.14
N ASP A 178 -10.34 -11.69 12.58
CA ASP A 178 -10.13 -11.20 13.95
C ASP A 178 -10.97 -9.95 14.22
N VAL A 179 -11.05 -9.02 13.26
CA VAL A 179 -11.93 -7.83 13.34
C VAL A 179 -13.40 -8.22 13.42
N LEU A 180 -13.87 -9.10 12.53
CA LEU A 180 -15.28 -9.52 12.51
C LEU A 180 -15.69 -10.20 13.82
N ARG A 181 -14.82 -11.03 14.40
CA ARG A 181 -15.04 -11.66 15.70
C ARG A 181 -15.10 -10.63 16.84
N ALA A 182 -14.24 -9.62 16.81
CA ALA A 182 -14.19 -8.58 17.84
C ALA A 182 -15.34 -7.55 17.75
N GLY A 183 -15.98 -7.42 16.58
CA GLY A 183 -17.12 -6.54 16.34
C GLY A 183 -18.49 -7.20 16.53
N SER A 184 -18.54 -8.51 16.83
CA SER A 184 -19.79 -9.27 17.04
C SER A 184 -20.25 -9.30 18.51
N LEU A 185 -19.77 -8.35 19.32
CA LEU A 185 -20.14 -8.16 20.73
C LEU A 185 -21.13 -7.00 20.83
#